data_AF-A0A2P2LXT7-F1
#
_entry.id   AF-A0A2P2LXT7-F1
#
_cell.length_a   1.000
_cell.length_b   1.000
_cell.length_c   1.000
_cell.angle_alpha   90.00
_cell.angle_beta   90.00
_cell.angle_gamma   90.00
#
_symmetry.space_group_name_H-M   'P 1'
#
loop_
_entity.id
_entity.type
_entity.pdbx_description
1 polymer ?
#
loop_
_entity_poly.entity_id
_entity_poly.type
_entity_poly.pdbx_seq_one_letter_code
_entity_poly.pdbx_strand_id
1 'polypeptide(L)'
;MLIMWNIEELFAVWYISSNYMFGRNGYLRDPTIIQLLFEITQSLHYGLDFANMKDDDNQQATRLISRFIQMVDYGGAVEQHLTFLVECRGAFGSINEIKETLVHSSNFLATKALKDGEKHLSFVKSCLAFCEVTIPSISAQIRQLNLYLETAEVMLYLFMLLF
;
A
#
# COMPACT_ATOMS: atom_id res chain seq x y z
N MET A 1 16.02 17.32 28.06
CA MET A 1 14.99 18.16 27.40
C MET A 1 15.45 18.44 25.98
N LEU A 2 15.17 17.54 25.05
CA LEU A 2 15.36 17.75 23.62
C LEU A 2 14.40 16.78 22.90
N ILE A 3 13.29 17.39 22.48
CA ILE A 3 12.35 17.02 21.42
C ILE A 3 11.65 15.67 21.54
N MET A 4 10.66 15.65 22.44
CA MET A 4 9.40 14.96 22.20
C MET A 4 8.75 15.63 20.98
N TRP A 5 9.18 15.23 19.77
CA TRP A 5 8.46 15.57 18.56
C TRP A 5 7.04 15.02 18.75
N ASN A 6 6.06 15.91 18.66
CA ASN A 6 4.67 15.57 18.85
C ASN A 6 4.34 14.47 17.82
N ILE A 7 3.73 13.36 18.24
CA ILE A 7 3.38 12.24 17.32
C ILE A 7 2.57 12.78 16.13
N GLU A 8 1.76 13.82 16.33
CA GLU A 8 1.05 14.58 15.30
C GLU A 8 1.96 15.19 14.21
N GLU A 9 3.16 15.68 14.55
CA GLU A 9 4.12 16.20 13.57
C GLU A 9 4.86 15.09 12.82
N LEU A 10 5.15 13.96 13.47
CA LEU A 10 5.67 12.77 12.78
C LEU A 10 4.61 12.21 11.82
N PHE A 11 3.35 12.21 12.23
CA PHE A 11 2.21 11.87 11.39
C PHE A 11 2.08 12.83 10.21
N ALA A 12 2.26 14.13 10.42
CA ALA A 12 2.25 15.12 9.34
C ALA A 12 3.45 14.93 8.40
N VAL A 13 4.65 14.65 8.88
CA VAL A 13 5.85 14.43 8.06
C VAL A 13 5.79 13.12 7.27
N TRP A 14 5.27 12.04 7.87
CA TRP A 14 5.02 10.76 7.20
C TRP A 14 3.86 10.87 6.21
N TYR A 15 2.74 11.49 6.60
CA TYR A 15 1.61 11.78 5.72
C TYR A 15 2.02 12.68 4.56
N ILE A 16 2.81 13.73 4.80
CA ILE A 16 3.34 14.61 3.76
C ILE A 16 4.32 13.82 2.89
N SER A 17 5.24 13.02 3.42
CA SER A 17 6.15 12.19 2.60
C SER A 17 5.41 11.15 1.76
N SER A 18 4.40 10.49 2.35
CA SER A 18 3.56 9.50 1.66
C SER A 18 2.71 10.19 0.58
N ASN A 19 2.06 11.33 0.88
CA ASN A 19 1.36 12.12 -0.14
C ASN A 19 2.30 12.77 -1.17
N TYR A 20 3.55 13.09 -0.84
CA TYR A 20 4.53 13.63 -1.79
C TYR A 20 5.03 12.55 -2.75
N MET A 21 5.13 11.31 -2.29
CA MET A 21 5.45 10.14 -3.13
C MET A 21 4.27 9.77 -4.05
N PHE A 22 3.03 9.95 -3.60
CA PHE A 22 1.81 9.68 -4.38
C PHE A 22 1.30 10.88 -5.20
N GLY A 23 1.75 12.11 -4.92
CA GLY A 23 1.13 13.36 -5.38
C GLY A 23 1.68 13.98 -6.67
N ARG A 24 2.50 13.26 -7.45
CA ARG A 24 3.09 13.79 -8.71
C ARG A 24 2.57 13.15 -10.00
N ASN A 25 1.62 12.22 -9.94
CA ASN A 25 0.98 11.66 -11.14
C ASN A 25 -0.54 11.75 -11.04
N GLY A 26 -1.20 11.89 -12.19
CA GLY A 26 -2.65 11.87 -12.26
C GLY A 26 -3.24 10.61 -11.63
N TYR A 27 -4.32 10.78 -10.87
CA TYR A 27 -5.04 9.67 -10.24
C TYR A 27 -5.83 8.88 -11.29
N LEU A 28 -5.66 7.56 -11.29
CA LEU A 28 -6.48 6.65 -12.07
C LEU A 28 -7.71 6.26 -11.23
N ARG A 29 -8.87 6.79 -11.64
CA ARG A 29 -10.14 6.58 -10.92
C ARG A 29 -11.17 5.78 -11.72
N ASP A 30 -10.97 5.67 -13.02
CA ASP A 30 -11.88 4.96 -13.91
C ASP A 30 -11.69 3.43 -13.76
N PRO A 31 -12.69 2.68 -13.28
CA PRO A 31 -12.54 1.25 -13.01
C PRO A 31 -12.20 0.43 -14.26
N THR A 32 -12.67 0.85 -15.44
CA THR A 32 -12.37 0.16 -16.70
C THR A 32 -10.92 0.33 -17.09
N ILE A 33 -10.37 1.54 -16.95
CA ILE A 33 -8.95 1.81 -17.19
C ILE A 33 -8.08 1.08 -16.15
N ILE A 34 -8.49 1.06 -14.88
CA ILE A 34 -7.77 0.33 -13.83
C ILE A 34 -7.72 -1.17 -14.16
N GLN A 35 -8.84 -1.77 -14.52
CA GLN A 35 -8.93 -3.19 -14.89
C GLN A 35 -8.06 -3.50 -16.12
N LEU A 36 -8.14 -2.68 -17.16
CA LEU A 36 -7.33 -2.85 -18.37
C LEU A 36 -5.82 -2.79 -18.05
N LEU A 37 -5.40 -1.81 -17.25
CA LEU A 37 -4.00 -1.68 -16.85
C LEU A 37 -3.55 -2.83 -15.94
N PHE A 38 -4.45 -3.33 -15.09
CA PHE A 38 -4.18 -4.51 -14.28
C PHE A 38 -3.91 -5.74 -15.17
N GLU A 39 -4.73 -6.00 -16.16
CA GLU A 39 -4.54 -7.11 -17.11
C GLU A 39 -3.23 -6.98 -17.92
N ILE A 40 -2.90 -5.76 -18.36
CA ILE A 40 -1.64 -5.47 -19.07
C ILE A 40 -0.43 -5.71 -18.16
N THR A 41 -0.48 -5.22 -16.92
CA THR A 41 0.62 -5.37 -15.96
C THR A 41 0.81 -6.82 -15.51
N GLN A 42 -0.28 -7.58 -15.35
CA GLN A 42 -0.23 -9.02 -15.13
C GLN A 42 0.44 -9.75 -16.30
N SER A 43 0.01 -9.45 -17.53
CA SER A 43 0.60 -10.06 -18.73
C SER A 43 2.09 -9.74 -18.87
N LEU A 44 2.50 -8.51 -18.53
CA LEU A 44 3.90 -8.10 -18.47
C LEU A 44 4.67 -8.93 -17.44
N HIS A 45 4.12 -9.11 -16.23
CA HIS A 45 4.78 -9.88 -15.17
C HIS A 45 4.96 -11.35 -15.55
N TYR A 46 3.89 -12.02 -16.01
CA TYR A 46 3.96 -13.42 -16.43
C TYR A 46 4.89 -13.64 -17.63
N GLY A 47 4.93 -12.70 -18.57
CA GLY A 47 5.85 -12.74 -19.71
C GLY A 47 7.33 -12.68 -19.28
N LEU A 48 7.65 -11.88 -18.27
CA LEU A 48 9.00 -11.74 -17.73
C LEU A 48 9.42 -12.94 -16.88
N ASP A 49 8.51 -13.46 -16.04
CA ASP A 49 8.74 -14.69 -15.27
C ASP A 49 9.04 -15.88 -16.19
N PHE A 50 8.35 -15.98 -17.33
CA PHE A 50 8.61 -17.03 -18.33
C PHE A 50 9.95 -16.83 -19.07
N ALA A 51 10.32 -15.59 -19.35
CA ALA A 51 11.50 -15.28 -20.15
C ALA A 51 12.82 -15.25 -19.35
N ASN A 52 12.76 -15.34 -18.01
CA ASN A 52 13.89 -15.29 -17.06
C ASN A 52 14.96 -14.27 -17.48
N MET A 53 14.50 -13.08 -17.87
CA MET A 53 15.34 -12.02 -18.45
C MET A 53 16.21 -11.35 -17.39
N LYS A 54 17.24 -10.64 -17.86
CA LYS A 54 18.24 -9.94 -17.04
C LYS A 54 17.59 -9.16 -15.90
N ASP A 55 18.26 -9.15 -14.75
CA ASP A 55 17.82 -8.48 -13.50
C ASP A 55 17.33 -7.03 -13.73
N ASP A 56 17.97 -6.30 -14.65
CA ASP A 56 17.59 -4.92 -15.03
C ASP A 56 16.15 -4.78 -15.58
N ASP A 57 15.67 -5.72 -16.40
CA ASP A 57 14.34 -5.66 -17.02
C ASP A 57 13.25 -5.97 -15.98
N ASN A 58 13.55 -6.90 -15.06
CA ASN A 58 12.67 -7.26 -13.94
C ASN A 58 12.52 -6.07 -12.96
N GLN A 59 13.61 -5.34 -12.70
CA GLN A 59 13.56 -4.13 -11.89
C GLN A 59 12.73 -3.01 -12.54
N GLN A 60 12.80 -2.83 -13.86
CA GLN A 60 11.98 -1.84 -14.56
C GLN A 60 10.49 -2.18 -14.50
N ALA A 61 10.14 -3.44 -14.74
CA ALA A 61 8.75 -3.90 -14.64
C ALA A 61 8.20 -3.73 -13.22
N THR A 62 8.98 -4.10 -12.21
CA THR A 62 8.63 -3.90 -10.79
C THR A 62 8.31 -2.42 -10.51
N ARG A 63 9.15 -1.48 -10.98
CA ARG A 63 8.90 -0.05 -10.80
C ARG A 63 7.62 0.43 -11.50
N LEU A 64 7.34 -0.07 -12.70
CA LEU A 64 6.11 0.28 -13.43
C LEU A 64 4.87 -0.25 -12.71
N ILE A 65 4.90 -1.48 -12.20
CA ILE A 65 3.80 -2.07 -11.44
C ILE A 65 3.58 -1.30 -10.14
N SER A 66 4.65 -1.02 -9.37
CA SER A 66 4.54 -0.19 -8.16
C SER A 66 3.95 1.18 -8.47
N ARG A 67 4.37 1.84 -9.55
CA ARG A 67 3.82 3.14 -9.96
C ARG A 67 2.34 3.03 -10.35
N PHE A 68 1.94 1.98 -11.06
CA PHE A 68 0.54 1.73 -11.38
C PHE A 68 -0.31 1.60 -10.10
N ILE A 69 0.11 0.73 -9.18
CA ILE A 69 -0.58 0.54 -7.88
C ILE A 69 -0.72 1.88 -7.14
N GLN A 70 0.35 2.68 -7.11
CA GLN A 70 0.34 4.00 -6.45
C GLN A 70 -0.56 5.04 -7.12
N MET A 71 -0.82 4.93 -8.44
CA MET A 71 -1.68 5.85 -9.16
C MET A 71 -3.17 5.54 -9.00
N VAL A 72 -3.52 4.31 -8.62
CA VAL A 72 -4.91 3.90 -8.45
C VAL A 72 -5.52 4.59 -7.23
N ASP A 73 -6.65 5.26 -7.43
CA ASP A 73 -7.40 5.93 -6.37
C ASP A 73 -8.89 5.77 -6.60
N TYR A 74 -9.50 4.82 -5.88
CA TYR A 74 -10.95 4.64 -5.88
C TYR A 74 -11.73 5.72 -5.11
N GLY A 75 -11.06 6.79 -4.64
CA GLY A 75 -11.71 7.91 -3.98
C GLY A 75 -12.35 7.50 -2.65
N GLY A 76 -13.68 7.66 -2.55
CA GLY A 76 -14.46 7.27 -1.37
C GLY A 76 -14.80 5.78 -1.29
N ALA A 77 -14.58 5.01 -2.36
CA ALA A 77 -14.85 3.58 -2.39
C ALA A 77 -13.66 2.78 -1.80
N VAL A 78 -13.40 2.97 -0.51
CA VAL A 78 -12.23 2.40 0.19
C VAL A 78 -12.21 0.88 0.17
N GLU A 79 -13.38 0.22 0.20
CA GLU A 79 -13.49 -1.24 0.08
C GLU A 79 -13.04 -1.76 -1.28
N GLN A 80 -13.44 -1.08 -2.36
CA GLN A 80 -13.00 -1.44 -3.73
C GLN A 80 -11.49 -1.28 -3.87
N HIS A 81 -10.92 -0.25 -3.25
CA HIS A 81 -9.46 -0.09 -3.22
C HIS A 81 -8.79 -1.25 -2.50
N LEU A 82 -9.28 -1.66 -1.33
CA LEU A 82 -8.70 -2.80 -0.61
C LEU A 82 -8.81 -4.10 -1.42
N THR A 83 -9.94 -4.34 -2.10
CA THR A 83 -10.08 -5.48 -3.02
C THR A 83 -9.02 -5.47 -4.11
N PHE A 84 -8.78 -4.31 -4.73
CA PHE A 84 -7.71 -4.14 -5.71
C PHE A 84 -6.31 -4.46 -5.13
N LEU A 85 -6.02 -4.05 -3.89
CA LEU A 85 -4.74 -4.41 -3.24
C LEU A 85 -4.62 -5.92 -2.99
N VAL A 86 -5.72 -6.59 -2.64
CA VAL A 86 -5.78 -8.06 -2.49
C VAL A 86 -5.50 -8.76 -3.81
N GLU A 87 -6.09 -8.29 -4.90
CA GLU A 87 -5.84 -8.81 -6.25
C GLU A 87 -4.37 -8.61 -6.66
N CYS A 88 -3.82 -7.42 -6.42
CA CYS A 88 -2.40 -7.14 -6.67
C CYS A 88 -1.48 -8.06 -5.86
N ARG A 89 -1.80 -8.33 -4.59
CA ARG A 89 -1.04 -9.28 -3.76
C ARG A 89 -1.07 -10.69 -4.35
N GLY A 90 -2.21 -11.11 -4.89
CA GLY A 90 -2.36 -12.41 -5.54
C GLY A 90 -1.57 -12.50 -6.85
N ALA A 91 -1.59 -11.44 -7.65
CA ALA A 91 -0.93 -11.39 -8.95
C ALA A 91 0.60 -11.21 -8.87
N PHE A 92 1.08 -10.39 -7.93
CA PHE A 92 2.47 -9.94 -7.83
C PHE A 92 3.15 -10.38 -6.53
N GLY A 93 2.60 -11.40 -5.86
CA GLY A 93 3.04 -11.88 -4.55
C GLY A 93 4.45 -12.48 -4.50
N SER A 94 5.14 -12.60 -5.63
CA SER A 94 6.55 -12.99 -5.71
C SER A 94 7.52 -11.83 -5.44
N ILE A 95 7.08 -10.58 -5.68
CA ILE A 95 7.95 -9.38 -5.67
C ILE A 95 7.83 -8.64 -4.33
N ASN A 96 8.94 -8.50 -3.60
CA ASN A 96 8.95 -7.88 -2.27
C ASN A 96 8.64 -6.39 -2.29
N GLU A 97 9.17 -5.64 -3.25
CA GLU A 97 8.96 -4.21 -3.43
C GLU A 97 7.48 -3.89 -3.65
N ILE A 98 6.76 -4.78 -4.34
CA ILE A 98 5.32 -4.63 -4.54
C ILE A 98 4.59 -4.89 -3.22
N LYS A 99 4.94 -5.94 -2.47
CA LYS A 99 4.35 -6.18 -1.14
C LYS A 99 4.53 -4.98 -0.20
N GLU A 100 5.70 -4.36 -0.18
CA GLU A 100 5.95 -3.13 0.57
C GLU A 100 5.01 -2.02 0.14
N THR A 101 4.90 -1.78 -1.18
CA THR A 101 3.98 -0.80 -1.77
C THR A 101 2.52 -1.06 -1.34
N LEU A 102 2.10 -2.33 -1.33
CA LEU A 102 0.75 -2.74 -0.93
C LEU A 102 0.49 -2.49 0.57
N VAL A 103 1.46 -2.77 1.44
CA VAL A 103 1.35 -2.52 2.89
C VAL A 103 1.23 -1.01 3.15
N HIS A 104 2.08 -0.18 2.53
CA HIS A 104 1.98 1.27 2.67
C HIS A 104 0.62 1.80 2.18
N SER A 105 0.12 1.28 1.05
CA SER A 105 -1.19 1.67 0.50
C SER A 105 -2.34 1.26 1.43
N SER A 106 -2.27 0.07 2.02
CA SER A 106 -3.26 -0.41 3.00
C SER A 106 -3.25 0.44 4.28
N ASN A 107 -2.07 0.77 4.81
CA ASN A 107 -1.93 1.65 5.98
C ASN A 107 -2.45 3.06 5.70
N PHE A 108 -2.25 3.57 4.48
CA PHE A 108 -2.84 4.84 4.04
C PHE A 108 -4.38 4.76 3.96
N LEU A 109 -4.95 3.68 3.41
CA LEU A 109 -6.41 3.48 3.38
C LEU A 109 -7.01 3.41 4.78
N ALA A 110 -6.38 2.66 5.68
CA ALA A 110 -6.77 2.58 7.09
C ALA A 110 -6.76 3.97 7.74
N THR A 111 -5.68 4.74 7.54
CA THR A 111 -5.56 6.10 8.06
C THR A 111 -6.64 7.03 7.51
N LYS A 112 -6.92 6.96 6.20
CA LYS A 112 -7.98 7.74 5.55
C LYS A 112 -9.35 7.42 6.14
N ALA A 113 -9.65 6.12 6.31
CA ALA A 113 -10.89 5.66 6.90
C ALA A 113 -11.07 6.09 8.36
N LEU A 114 -9.97 6.16 9.14
CA LEU A 114 -10.01 6.64 10.53
C LEU A 114 -10.35 8.14 10.60
N LYS A 115 -9.90 8.95 9.64
CA LYS A 115 -10.21 10.39 9.56
C LYS A 115 -11.66 10.67 9.18
N ASP A 116 -12.27 9.80 8.37
CA ASP A 116 -13.67 9.93 7.93
C ASP A 116 -14.68 9.48 9.02
N GLY A 117 -14.19 8.97 10.16
CA GLY A 117 -14.95 8.69 11.39
C GLY A 117 -15.13 7.21 11.73
N GLU A 118 -15.73 6.93 12.90
CA GLU A 118 -15.81 5.57 13.49
C GLU A 118 -16.60 4.53 12.67
N LYS A 119 -17.34 4.95 11.64
CA LYS A 119 -18.17 4.07 10.81
C LYS A 119 -17.36 3.04 10.01
N HIS A 120 -16.03 3.17 9.96
CA HIS A 120 -15.14 2.31 9.19
C HIS A 120 -14.24 1.39 10.04
N LEU A 121 -14.56 1.16 11.32
CA LEU A 121 -13.75 0.31 12.20
C LEU A 121 -13.49 -1.11 11.63
N SER A 122 -14.53 -1.73 11.07
CA SER A 122 -14.43 -3.05 10.42
C SER A 122 -13.52 -3.02 9.20
N PHE A 123 -13.58 -1.95 8.42
CA PHE A 123 -12.72 -1.75 7.26
C PHE A 123 -11.26 -1.56 7.68
N VAL A 124 -10.99 -0.74 8.70
CA VAL A 124 -9.63 -0.56 9.23
C VAL A 124 -9.05 -1.89 9.71
N LYS A 125 -9.84 -2.73 10.41
CA LYS A 125 -9.42 -4.09 10.78
C LYS A 125 -9.09 -4.96 9.57
N SER A 126 -9.82 -4.81 8.46
CA SER A 126 -9.56 -5.53 7.21
C SER A 126 -8.23 -5.08 6.58
N CYS A 127 -7.93 -3.78 6.58
CA CYS A 127 -6.62 -3.26 6.14
C CYS A 127 -5.48 -3.78 7.03
N LEU A 128 -5.67 -3.83 8.35
CA LEU A 128 -4.66 -4.36 9.29
C LEU A 128 -4.44 -5.86 9.07
N ALA A 129 -5.51 -6.64 8.89
CA ALA A 129 -5.42 -8.07 8.59
C ALA A 129 -4.69 -8.32 7.25
N PHE A 130 -4.93 -7.47 6.24
CA PHE A 130 -4.18 -7.50 4.99
C PHE A 130 -2.68 -7.27 5.21
N CYS A 131 -2.30 -6.28 6.02
CA CYS A 131 -0.91 -6.03 6.37
C CYS A 131 -0.30 -7.21 7.15
N GLU A 132 -1.02 -7.76 8.12
CA GLU A 132 -0.60 -8.89 8.95
C GLU A 132 -0.23 -10.14 8.14
N VAL A 133 -0.98 -10.44 7.07
CA VAL A 133 -0.66 -11.59 6.20
C VAL A 133 0.37 -11.26 5.11
N THR A 134 0.66 -9.99 4.88
CA THR A 134 1.55 -9.55 3.79
C THR A 134 2.97 -9.30 4.28
N ILE A 135 3.15 -8.64 5.42
CA ILE A 135 4.47 -8.30 5.98
C ILE A 135 5.35 -9.56 6.23
N PRO A 136 4.85 -10.67 6.82
CA PRO A 136 5.65 -11.88 7.03
C PRO A 136 6.20 -12.48 5.73
N SER A 137 5.55 -12.21 4.59
CA SER A 137 5.94 -12.76 3.29
C SER A 137 7.06 -11.98 2.58
N ILE A 138 7.54 -10.88 3.16
CA ILE A 138 8.67 -10.08 2.65
C ILE A 138 9.98 -10.65 3.18
N SER A 139 10.97 -10.92 2.34
CA SER A 139 12.21 -11.57 2.82
C SER A 139 13.21 -10.63 3.53
N ALA A 140 13.12 -9.31 3.31
CA ALA A 140 14.05 -8.33 3.87
C ALA A 140 13.67 -7.93 5.32
N GLN A 141 14.43 -8.40 6.31
CA GLN A 141 14.07 -8.30 7.74
C GLN A 141 13.98 -6.86 8.24
N ILE A 142 14.92 -5.99 7.83
CA ILE A 142 14.90 -4.58 8.23
C ILE A 142 13.66 -3.86 7.67
N ARG A 143 13.27 -4.18 6.43
CA ARG A 143 12.07 -3.62 5.82
C ARG A 143 10.80 -4.14 6.50
N GLN A 144 10.75 -5.43 6.83
CA GLN A 144 9.64 -5.99 7.63
C GLN A 144 9.47 -5.25 8.95
N LEU A 145 10.56 -5.02 9.70
CA LEU A 145 10.50 -4.31 10.97
C LEU A 145 9.93 -2.90 10.80
N ASN A 146 10.39 -2.16 9.80
CA ASN A 146 9.88 -0.82 9.51
C ASN A 146 8.38 -0.86 9.18
N LEU A 147 7.94 -1.81 8.35
CA LEU A 147 6.52 -1.97 8.01
C LEU A 147 5.65 -2.36 9.22
N TYR A 148 6.17 -3.19 10.13
CA TYR A 148 5.48 -3.50 11.38
C TYR A 148 5.34 -2.25 12.26
N LEU A 149 6.38 -1.43 12.37
CA LEU A 149 6.32 -0.18 13.14
C LEU A 149 5.29 0.79 12.56
N GLU A 150 5.28 0.99 11.24
CA GLU A 150 4.28 1.84 10.57
C GLU A 150 2.85 1.30 10.77
N THR A 151 2.66 -0.01 10.64
CA THR A 151 1.34 -0.64 10.82
C THR A 151 0.88 -0.56 12.28
N ALA A 152 1.81 -0.69 13.23
CA ALA A 152 1.54 -0.57 14.66
C ALA A 152 1.10 0.86 15.04
N GLU A 153 1.65 1.88 14.39
CA GLU A 153 1.23 3.27 14.59
C GLU A 153 -0.25 3.47 14.22
N VAL A 154 -0.67 2.95 13.06
CA VAL A 154 -2.09 2.99 12.63
C VAL A 154 -2.98 2.21 13.60
N MET A 155 -2.54 1.04 14.06
CA MET A 155 -3.26 0.24 15.05
C MET A 155 -3.41 0.97 16.40
N LEU A 156 -2.38 1.69 16.84
CA LEU A 156 -2.42 2.46 18.08
C LEU A 156 -3.43 3.62 17.99
N TYR A 157 -3.48 4.31 16.84
CA TYR A 157 -4.45 5.36 16.60
C TYR A 157 -5.89 4.83 16.62
N LEU A 158 -6.13 3.67 15.99
CA LEU A 158 -7.41 2.96 16.06
C LEU A 158 -7.79 2.63 17.52
N PHE A 159 -6.84 2.17 18.33
CA PHE A 159 -7.09 1.83 19.74
C PHE A 159 -7.48 3.07 20.57
N MET A 160 -6.79 4.20 20.37
CA MET A 160 -7.10 5.47 21.05
C MET A 160 -8.48 6.03 20.70
N LEU A 161 -9.05 5.71 19.54
CA LEU A 161 -10.42 6.15 19.19
C LEU A 161 -11.51 5.29 19.85
N LEU A 162 -11.18 4.06 20.27
CA LEU A 162 -12.13 3.12 20.85
C LEU A 162 -12.30 3.26 22.37
N PHE A 163 -11.48 4.07 23.04
CA PHE A 163 -11.42 4.22 24.50
C PHE A 163 -11.25 5.67 24.92
#